data_AF-A0A257MTI1-F1
#
_entry.id   AF-A0A257MTI1-F1
#
_cell.length_a   1.000
_cell.length_b   1.000
_cell.length_c   1.000
_cell.angle_alpha   90.00
_cell.angle_beta   90.00
_cell.angle_gamma   90.00
#
_symmetry.space_group_name_H-M   'P 1'
#
loop_
_entity.id
_entity.type
_entity.pdbx_description
1 polymer ?
#
loop_
_entity_poly.entity_id
_entity_poly.type
_entity_poly.pdbx_seq_one_letter_code
_entity_poly.pdbx_strand_id
1 'polypeptide(L)' 'EFLLACEADAKGRTGFENRPYPQAERLRAAAKAISAVDISSVLTGDLQGGLIGEAIRRLRIKAVADVINAEQAL' A
#
# COMPACT_ATOMS: atom_id res chain seq x y z
N GLU A 1 -3.99 2.04 -14.00
CA GLU A 1 -3.82 1.06 -15.10
C GLU A 1 -3.23 -0.26 -14.61
N PHE A 2 -2.15 -0.26 -13.83
CA PHE A 2 -1.51 -1.49 -13.31
C PHE A 2 -2.49 -2.49 -12.64
N LEU A 3 -3.27 -2.06 -11.64
CA LEU A 3 -4.19 -2.95 -10.93
C LEU A 3 -5.30 -3.52 -11.83
N LEU A 4 -5.73 -2.75 -12.83
CA LEU A 4 -6.72 -3.20 -13.81
C LEU A 4 -6.14 -4.29 -14.72
N ALA A 5 -4.87 -4.16 -15.13
CA ALA A 5 -4.18 -5.19 -15.88
C ALA A 5 -4.04 -6.49 -15.06
N CYS A 6 -3.70 -6.39 -13.77
CA CYS A 6 -3.64 -7.54 -12.87
C CYS A 6 -5.00 -8.22 -12.68
N GLU A 7 -6.07 -7.44 -12.54
CA GLU A 7 -7.42 -7.98 -12.44
C GLU A 7 -7.87 -8.67 -13.74
N ALA A 8 -7.54 -8.07 -14.90
CA ALA A 8 -7.83 -8.65 -16.21
C ALA A 8 -7.09 -9.98 -16.42
N ASP A 9 -5.82 -10.08 -16.02
CA ASP A 9 -5.05 -11.33 -16.04
C ASP A 9 -5.68 -12.40 -15.15
N ALA A 10 -6.07 -12.03 -13.93
CA ALA A 10 -6.69 -12.95 -12.97
C ALA A 10 -8.06 -13.49 -13.44
N LYS A 11 -8.80 -12.69 -14.22
CA LYS A 11 -10.16 -13.01 -14.71
C LYS A 11 -10.20 -13.50 -16.16
N GLY A 12 -9.08 -13.44 -16.89
CA GLY A 12 -9.05 -13.68 -18.34
C GLY A 12 -9.21 -15.14 -18.76
N ARG A 13 -9.13 -16.09 -17.83
CA ARG A 13 -9.32 -17.53 -18.11
C ARG A 13 -10.77 -17.93 -17.95
N THR A 14 -11.25 -18.80 -18.84
CA THR A 14 -12.62 -19.33 -18.79
C THR A 14 -12.93 -19.95 -17.43
N GLY A 15 -14.04 -19.54 -16.82
CA GLY A 15 -14.48 -19.96 -15.49
C GLY A 15 -13.98 -19.08 -14.35
N PHE A 16 -13.19 -18.03 -14.61
CA PHE A 16 -12.68 -17.08 -13.61
C PHE A 16 -13.27 -15.67 -13.74
N GLU A 17 -14.18 -15.42 -14.68
CA GLU A 17 -14.68 -14.10 -15.04
C GLU A 17 -15.31 -13.37 -13.85
N ASN A 18 -15.99 -14.12 -12.98
CA ASN A 18 -16.69 -13.61 -11.81
C ASN A 18 -15.91 -13.80 -10.51
N ARG A 19 -14.65 -14.27 -10.56
CA ARG A 19 -13.84 -14.45 -9.36
C ARG A 19 -13.58 -13.10 -8.69
N PRO A 20 -13.90 -12.92 -7.40
CA PRO A 20 -13.54 -11.70 -6.68
C PRO A 20 -12.03 -11.48 -6.70
N TYR A 21 -11.61 -10.24 -6.94
CA TYR A 21 -10.21 -9.83 -6.93
C TYR A 21 -9.98 -8.71 -5.90
N PRO A 22 -10.12 -8.99 -4.59
CA PRO A 22 -10.00 -7.98 -3.54
C PRO A 22 -8.61 -7.34 -3.48
N GLN A 23 -7.59 -7.99 -4.03
CA GLN A 23 -6.20 -7.52 -4.05
C GLN A 23 -6.05 -6.12 -4.65
N ALA A 24 -6.86 -5.76 -5.65
CA ALA A 24 -6.84 -4.41 -6.23
C ALA A 24 -7.20 -3.34 -5.19
N GLU A 25 -8.27 -3.55 -4.44
CA GLU A 25 -8.70 -2.60 -3.41
C GLU A 25 -7.70 -2.52 -2.26
N ARG A 26 -7.15 -3.66 -1.83
CA ARG A 26 -6.06 -3.69 -0.82
C ARG A 26 -4.87 -2.82 -1.24
N LEU A 27 -4.43 -2.97 -2.49
CA LEU A 27 -3.30 -2.23 -3.03
C LEU A 27 -3.62 -0.74 -3.19
N ARG A 28 -4.85 -0.38 -3.57
CA ARG A 28 -5.28 1.05 -3.59
C ARG A 28 -5.28 1.64 -2.18
N ALA A 29 -5.82 0.93 -1.20
CA ALA A 29 -5.88 1.40 0.18
C ALA A 29 -4.47 1.60 0.75
N ALA A 30 -3.57 0.63 0.55
CA ALA A 30 -2.17 0.74 0.94
C ALA A 30 -1.48 1.92 0.25
N ALA A 31 -1.66 2.09 -1.07
CA ALA A 31 -1.09 3.22 -1.83
C ALA A 31 -1.58 4.58 -1.29
N LYS A 32 -2.89 4.70 -1.02
CA LYS A 32 -3.46 5.90 -0.42
C LYS A 32 -2.87 6.20 0.96
N ALA A 33 -2.73 5.17 1.80
CA ALA A 33 -2.18 5.31 3.15
C ALA A 33 -0.72 5.79 3.12
N ILE A 34 0.14 5.19 2.30
CA ILE A 34 1.55 5.59 2.21
C ILE A 34 1.74 7.00 1.63
N SER A 35 0.86 7.42 0.72
CA SER A 35 0.88 8.78 0.15
C SER A 35 0.40 9.84 1.14
N ALA A 36 -0.41 9.45 2.13
CA ALA A 36 -0.90 10.34 3.17
C ALA A 36 0.02 10.42 4.40
N VAL A 37 1.12 9.65 4.44
CA VAL A 37 2.09 9.70 5.54
C VAL A 37 2.74 11.07 5.61
N ASP A 38 2.60 11.74 6.75
CA ASP A 38 3.34 12.94 7.06
C ASP A 38 4.80 12.61 7.37
N ILE A 39 5.71 13.17 6.58
CA ILE A 39 7.16 13.00 6.71
C ILE A 39 7.86 14.25 7.26
N SER A 40 7.10 15.33 7.53
CA SER A 40 7.66 16.62 7.97
C SER A 40 8.52 16.46 9.22
N SER A 41 8.05 15.70 10.20
CA SER A 41 8.76 15.40 11.45
C SER A 41 10.11 14.71 11.26
N VAL A 42 10.27 13.92 10.18
CA VAL A 42 11.53 13.25 9.84
C VAL A 42 12.51 14.23 9.18
N LEU A 43 11.99 15.18 8.41
CA LEU A 43 12.79 16.17 7.70
C LEU A 43 13.29 17.31 8.61
N THR A 44 12.56 17.60 9.69
CA THR A 44 12.91 18.66 10.66
C THR A 44 13.69 18.16 11.87
N GLY A 45 13.95 16.85 11.97
CA GLY A 45 14.71 16.25 13.07
C GLY A 45 16.21 16.19 12.83
N ASP A 46 16.93 15.53 13.74
CA ASP A 46 18.41 15.42 13.70
C ASP A 46 18.93 14.36 12.70
N LEU A 47 18.05 13.72 11.93
CA LEU A 47 18.42 12.66 11.00
C LEU A 47 19.08 13.23 9.74
N GLN A 48 20.14 12.55 9.28
CA GLN A 48 20.91 12.99 8.11
C GLN A 48 21.13 11.86 7.10
N GLY A 49 21.22 12.25 5.82
CA GLY A 49 21.54 11.34 4.72
C GLY A 49 20.61 10.13 4.66
N GLY A 50 21.19 8.93 4.53
CA GLY A 50 20.43 7.67 4.40
C GLY A 50 19.47 7.38 5.57
N LEU A 51 19.70 7.95 6.75
CA LEU A 51 18.84 7.76 7.91
C LEU A 51 17.44 8.37 7.72
N ILE A 52 17.33 9.45 6.93
CA ILE A 52 16.05 10.07 6.56
C ILE A 52 15.22 9.07 5.74
N GLY A 53 15.85 8.44 4.74
CA GLY A 53 15.19 7.44 3.90
C GLY A 53 14.66 6.25 4.71
N GLU A 54 15.46 5.74 5.64
CA GLU A 54 15.04 4.65 6.52
C GLU A 54 13.90 5.05 7.45
N ALA A 55 13.89 6.27 7.97
CA ALA A 55 12.79 6.77 8.80
C ALA A 55 11.48 6.92 8.00
N ILE A 56 11.53 7.49 6.80
CA ILE A 56 10.37 7.58 5.90
C ILE A 56 9.86 6.17 5.55
N ARG A 57 10.77 5.22 5.27
CA ARG A 57 10.42 3.83 4.97
C ARG A 57 9.68 3.18 6.14
N ARG A 58 10.15 3.38 7.38
CA ARG A 58 9.48 2.86 8.58
C ARG A 58 8.07 3.42 8.74
N LEU A 59 7.87 4.73 8.54
CA LEU A 59 6.54 5.35 8.60
C LEU A 59 5.58 4.75 7.56
N ARG A 60 6.05 4.59 6.32
CA ARG A 60 5.23 3.98 5.25
C ARG A 60 4.89 2.51 5.54
N ILE A 61 5.86 1.73 6.04
CA ILE A 61 5.61 0.33 6.43
C ILE A 61 4.54 0.26 7.52
N LYS A 62 4.62 1.14 8.53
CA LYS A 62 3.59 1.23 9.56
C LYS A 62 2.21 1.52 8.95
N ALA A 63 2.11 2.51 8.07
CA ALA A 63 0.83 2.86 7.44
C ALA A 63 0.22 1.68 6.64
N VAL A 64 1.05 0.91 5.91
CA VAL A 64 0.60 -0.29 5.21
C VAL A 64 0.14 -1.38 6.19
N ALA A 65 0.90 -1.61 7.26
CA ALA A 65 0.54 -2.60 8.28
C ALA A 65 -0.80 -2.26 8.94
N ASP A 66 -1.05 -0.99 9.24
CA ASP A 66 -2.31 -0.53 9.83
C ASP A 66 -3.50 -0.81 8.89
N VAL A 67 -3.34 -0.59 7.56
CA VAL A 67 -4.36 -0.94 6.55
C VAL A 67 -4.63 -2.44 6.51
N ILE A 68 -3.58 -3.26 6.43
CA ILE A 68 -3.72 -4.72 6.34
C ILE A 68 -4.41 -5.28 7.60
N ASN A 69 -4.02 -4.79 8.78
CA ASN A 69 -4.59 -5.24 10.04
C ASN A 69 -6.06 -4.83 10.18
N ALA A 70 -6.43 -3.63 9.72
CA ALA A 70 -7.81 -3.17 9.75
C ALA A 70 -8.72 -4.02 8.85
N GLU A 71 -8.24 -4.48 7.70
CA GLU A 71 -8.98 -5.40 6.84
C GLU A 71 -9.15 -6.80 7.43
N GLN A 72 -8.19 -7.28 8.23
CA GLN A 72 -8.24 -8.60 8.86
C GLN A 72 -9.12 -8.64 10.11
N ALA A 73 -9.45 -7.47 10.67
CA ALA A 73 -10.31 -7.33 11.85
C ALA A 73 -11.81 -7.26 11.51
N LEU A 74 -12.17 -7.29 10.22
CA LEU A 74 -13.53 -7.31 9.68
C LEU A 74 -13.93 -8.72 9.22
#